data_AF-A0A832DM84-F1
#
_entry.id   AF-A0A832DM84-F1
#
_cell.length_a   1.000
_cell.length_b   1.000
_cell.length_c   1.000
_cell.angle_alpha   90.00
_cell.angle_beta   90.00
_cell.angle_gamma   90.00
#
_symmetry.space_group_name_H-M   'P 1'
#
loop_
_entity.id
_entity.type
_entity.pdbx_description
1 polymer ?
#
loop_
_entity_poly.entity_id
_entity_poly.type
_entity_poly.pdbx_seq_one_letter_code
_entity_poly.pdbx_strand_id
1 'polypeptide(L)'
;MAGERWRVPATPVLFVAVALIACAEVGGACMVQFKLEITRWARSAMLARPEAHGLVGVRDVDEVVIDEALVKLDAGLRLFHLHAEGMGTVIVVAAMVATTLVERAGLRRAIVVLLTVGGAVYPVGYLLWSALIPFYGIEAGKRAAEWLVWMPFGGASIVAVWLLTAALAARLLAARRAGRQPVAP
;
A
#
# COMPACT_ATOMS: atom_id res chain seq x y z
N MET A 1 -8.40 12.66 -36.37
CA MET A 1 -7.97 12.55 -34.96
C MET A 1 -6.53 12.08 -34.94
N ALA A 2 -5.58 12.85 -34.43
CA ALA A 2 -4.37 12.22 -33.92
C ALA A 2 -4.81 11.50 -32.64
N GLY A 3 -5.09 10.19 -32.74
CA GLY A 3 -5.52 9.40 -31.59
C GLY A 3 -4.55 9.64 -30.44
N GLU A 4 -5.07 9.95 -29.25
CA GLU A 4 -4.23 10.11 -28.06
C GLU A 4 -3.48 8.80 -27.84
N ARG A 5 -2.23 8.78 -28.28
CA ARG A 5 -1.35 7.65 -28.05
C ARG A 5 -1.08 7.60 -26.55
N TRP A 6 -1.63 6.59 -25.89
CA TRP A 6 -1.36 6.30 -24.50
C TRP A 6 0.14 6.24 -24.26
N ARG A 7 0.60 7.00 -23.27
CA ARG A 7 2.02 7.09 -22.94
C ARG A 7 2.33 6.15 -21.79
N VAL A 8 3.38 5.37 -22.00
CA VAL A 8 3.95 4.51 -20.96
C VAL A 8 4.59 5.40 -19.87
N PRO A 9 4.51 5.03 -18.58
CA PRO A 9 5.21 5.75 -17.52
C PRO A 9 6.72 5.69 -17.70
N ALA A 10 7.46 6.56 -17.01
CA ALA A 10 8.91 6.49 -17.01
C ALA A 10 9.40 5.15 -16.44
N THR A 11 10.48 4.59 -16.98
CA THR A 11 11.03 3.28 -16.59
C THR A 11 11.21 3.11 -15.08
N PRO A 12 11.68 4.10 -14.29
CA PRO A 12 11.79 3.94 -12.84
C PRO A 12 10.44 3.71 -12.14
N VAL A 13 9.36 4.33 -12.64
CA VAL A 13 8.00 4.16 -12.09
C VAL A 13 7.51 2.74 -12.36
N LEU A 14 7.72 2.24 -13.58
CA LEU A 14 7.39 0.86 -13.94
C LEU A 14 8.19 -0.15 -13.11
N PHE A 15 9.49 0.07 -12.96
CA PHE A 15 10.34 -0.78 -12.15
C PHE A 15 9.84 -0.87 -10.71
N VAL A 16 9.52 0.28 -10.08
CA VAL A 16 8.96 0.30 -8.72
C VAL A 16 7.66 -0.48 -8.64
N ALA A 17 6.73 -0.29 -9.58
CA ALA A 17 5.47 -1.00 -9.58
C ALA A 17 5.63 -2.52 -9.75
N VAL A 18 6.46 -2.94 -10.70
CA VAL A 18 6.73 -4.37 -10.96
C VAL A 18 7.48 -5.00 -9.80
N ALA A 19 8.46 -4.31 -9.22
CA ALA A 19 9.18 -4.78 -8.04
C ALA A 19 8.23 -4.95 -6.85
N LEU A 20 7.30 -4.02 -6.65
CA LEU A 20 6.30 -4.11 -5.58
C LEU A 20 5.39 -5.34 -5.77
N ILE A 21 4.91 -5.60 -6.99
CA ILE A 21 4.12 -6.79 -7.33
C ILE A 21 4.94 -8.06 -7.08
N ALA A 22 6.19 -8.11 -7.55
CA ALA A 22 7.06 -9.26 -7.34
C ALA A 22 7.29 -9.53 -5.85
N CYS A 23 7.52 -8.49 -5.05
CA CYS A 23 7.62 -8.61 -3.59
C CYS A 23 6.31 -9.10 -2.96
N ALA A 24 5.15 -8.67 -3.47
CA ALA A 24 3.85 -9.15 -3.01
C ALA A 24 3.67 -10.65 -3.26
N GLU A 25 4.01 -11.13 -4.45
CA GLU A 25 3.93 -12.55 -4.84
C GLU A 25 4.87 -13.42 -4.00
N VAL A 26 6.13 -12.99 -3.84
CA VAL A 26 7.09 -13.67 -2.96
C VAL A 26 6.58 -13.67 -1.52
N GLY A 27 6.02 -12.56 -1.05
CA GLY A 27 5.39 -12.46 0.27
C GLY A 27 4.25 -13.48 0.44
N GLY A 28 3.31 -13.53 -0.51
CA GLY A 28 2.20 -14.48 -0.51
C GLY A 28 2.67 -15.94 -0.52
N ALA A 29 3.66 -16.26 -1.34
CA ALA A 29 4.26 -17.60 -1.37
C ALA A 29 4.93 -17.98 -0.04
N CYS A 30 5.71 -17.06 0.55
CA CYS A 30 6.34 -17.26 1.85
C CYS A 30 5.31 -17.49 2.97
N MET A 31 4.17 -16.80 2.93
CA MET A 31 3.09 -16.98 3.92
C MET A 31 2.49 -18.38 3.88
N VAL A 32 2.38 -18.98 2.70
CA VAL A 32 1.90 -20.37 2.56
C VAL A 32 2.97 -21.35 2.98
N GLN A 33 4.19 -21.17 2.47
CA GLN A 33 5.30 -22.10 2.68
C GLN A 33 5.79 -22.14 4.13
N PHE A 34 5.85 -21.00 4.81
CA PHE A 34 6.45 -20.86 6.14
C PHE A 34 5.43 -20.57 7.25
N LYS A 35 4.14 -20.86 7.02
CA LYS A 35 3.05 -20.50 7.94
C LYS A 35 3.29 -21.02 9.36
N LEU A 36 3.70 -22.29 9.47
CA LEU A 36 3.92 -22.95 10.76
C LEU A 36 5.16 -22.38 11.46
N GLU A 37 6.24 -22.17 10.72
CA GLU A 37 7.50 -21.62 11.20
C GLU A 37 7.30 -20.20 11.73
N ILE A 38 6.62 -19.34 10.97
CA ILE A 38 6.30 -17.97 11.36
C ILE A 38 5.43 -17.96 12.63
N THR A 39 4.39 -18.80 12.67
CA THR A 39 3.47 -18.87 13.82
C THR A 39 4.18 -19.35 15.09
N ARG A 40 5.02 -20.39 14.98
CA ARG A 40 5.80 -20.92 16.11
C ARG A 40 6.81 -19.89 16.60
N TRP A 41 7.56 -19.29 15.68
CA TRP A 41 8.53 -18.25 16.00
C TRP A 41 7.86 -17.06 16.71
N ALA A 42 6.76 -16.56 16.15
CA ALA A 42 6.03 -15.42 16.70
C ALA A 42 5.51 -15.73 18.10
N ARG A 43 4.87 -16.90 18.29
CA ARG A 43 4.40 -17.34 19.61
C ARG A 43 5.54 -17.39 20.63
N SER A 44 6.68 -17.99 20.28
CA SER A 44 7.85 -18.04 21.16
C SER A 44 8.36 -16.64 21.50
N ALA A 45 8.40 -15.73 20.54
CA ALA A 45 8.84 -14.35 20.76
C ALA A 45 7.87 -13.55 21.66
N MET A 46 6.57 -13.79 21.55
CA MET A 46 5.54 -13.17 22.40
C MET A 46 5.59 -13.69 23.84
N LEU A 47 5.69 -15.01 24.02
CA LEU A 47 5.79 -15.63 25.34
C LEU A 47 7.05 -15.21 26.10
N ALA A 48 8.13 -14.89 25.38
CA ALA A 48 9.35 -14.32 25.97
C ALA A 48 9.19 -12.85 26.43
N ARG A 49 8.04 -12.21 26.15
CA ARG A 49 7.79 -10.78 26.42
C ARG A 49 6.39 -10.56 27.00
N PRO A 50 6.08 -11.15 28.17
CA PRO A 50 4.74 -11.10 28.75
C PRO A 50 4.23 -9.67 28.95
N GLU A 51 5.09 -8.74 29.38
CA GLU A 51 4.72 -7.34 29.60
C GLU A 51 4.27 -6.61 28.33
N ALA A 52 4.89 -6.91 27.18
CA ALA A 52 4.53 -6.28 25.90
C ALA A 52 3.14 -6.70 25.40
N HIS A 53 2.66 -7.85 25.88
CA HIS A 53 1.37 -8.43 25.49
C HIS A 53 0.34 -8.41 26.61
N GLY A 54 0.70 -7.96 27.81
CA GLY A 54 -0.20 -7.96 28.97
C GLY A 54 -0.55 -9.36 29.49
N LEU A 55 0.37 -10.32 29.35
CA LEU A 55 0.15 -11.69 29.83
C LEU A 55 0.18 -11.72 31.36
N VAL A 56 -0.76 -12.45 31.95
CA VAL A 56 -1.00 -12.50 33.40
C VAL A 56 -0.56 -13.83 34.05
N GLY A 57 -0.08 -14.78 33.24
CA GLY A 57 0.37 -16.10 33.71
C GLY A 57 -0.77 -17.11 33.87
N VAL A 58 -2.00 -16.75 33.49
CA VAL A 58 -3.16 -17.66 33.50
C VAL A 58 -3.34 -18.18 32.09
N ARG A 59 -3.06 -19.47 31.88
CA ARG A 59 -3.00 -20.10 30.55
C ARG A 59 -4.21 -19.77 29.67
N ASP A 60 -5.42 -20.00 30.17
CA ASP A 60 -6.64 -19.85 29.36
C ASP A 60 -6.93 -18.37 29.02
N VAL A 61 -6.38 -17.41 29.78
CA VAL A 61 -6.46 -15.97 29.48
C VAL A 61 -5.38 -15.57 28.49
N ASP A 62 -4.15 -15.98 28.76
CA ASP A 62 -2.98 -15.64 27.94
C ASP A 62 -3.07 -16.25 26.54
N GLU A 63 -3.65 -17.45 26.39
CA GLU A 63 -3.86 -18.08 25.08
C GLU A 63 -4.74 -17.22 24.17
N VAL A 64 -5.81 -16.60 24.69
CA VAL A 64 -6.69 -15.72 23.91
C VAL A 64 -5.92 -14.50 23.39
N VAL A 65 -5.10 -13.90 24.25
CA VAL A 65 -4.29 -12.72 23.89
C VAL A 65 -3.25 -13.07 22.83
N ILE A 66 -2.56 -14.21 22.99
CA ILE A 66 -1.57 -14.69 22.03
C ILE A 66 -2.22 -15.03 20.69
N ASP A 67 -3.37 -15.70 20.71
CA ASP A 67 -4.08 -16.06 19.48
C ASP A 67 -4.57 -14.82 18.73
N GLU A 68 -5.06 -13.79 19.42
CA GLU A 68 -5.38 -12.51 18.79
C GLU A 68 -4.13 -11.90 18.13
N ALA A 69 -3.00 -11.85 18.83
CA ALA A 69 -1.77 -11.29 18.29
C ALA A 69 -1.26 -12.06 17.06
N LEU A 70 -1.37 -13.38 17.06
CA LEU A 70 -1.03 -14.22 15.90
C LEU A 70 -1.98 -13.98 14.72
N VAL A 71 -3.29 -13.82 14.99
CA VAL A 71 -4.27 -13.47 13.95
C VAL A 71 -3.95 -12.10 13.33
N LYS A 72 -3.60 -11.09 14.14
CA LYS A 72 -3.21 -9.76 13.63
C LYS A 72 -1.91 -9.80 12.84
N LEU A 73 -0.93 -10.60 13.27
CA LEU A 73 0.31 -10.81 12.53
C LEU A 73 0.04 -11.41 11.15
N ASP A 74 -0.73 -12.50 11.08
CA ASP A 74 -1.13 -13.13 9.80
C ASP A 74 -1.91 -12.16 8.92
N ALA A 75 -2.85 -11.42 9.52
CA ALA A 75 -3.63 -10.40 8.82
C ALA A 75 -2.74 -9.31 8.21
N GLY A 76 -1.74 -8.80 8.94
CA GLY A 76 -0.80 -7.81 8.41
C GLY A 76 0.01 -8.36 7.23
N LEU A 77 0.46 -9.62 7.27
CA LEU A 77 1.15 -10.24 6.13
C LEU A 77 0.23 -10.35 4.90
N ARG A 78 -1.04 -10.74 5.09
CA ARG A 78 -2.04 -10.80 4.01
C ARG A 78 -2.33 -9.42 3.43
N LEU A 79 -2.45 -8.42 4.31
CA LEU A 79 -2.69 -7.04 3.92
C LEU A 79 -1.51 -6.48 3.14
N PHE A 80 -0.27 -6.81 3.49
CA PHE A 80 0.89 -6.47 2.67
C PHE A 80 0.77 -7.08 1.27
N HIS A 81 0.54 -8.39 1.16
CA HIS A 81 0.41 -9.07 -0.12
C HIS A 81 -0.66 -8.40 -1.02
N LEU A 82 -1.89 -8.25 -0.50
CA LEU A 82 -2.99 -7.66 -1.25
C LEU A 82 -2.74 -6.20 -1.63
N HIS A 83 -2.26 -5.37 -0.70
CA HIS A 83 -2.07 -3.95 -0.98
C HIS A 83 -0.83 -3.68 -1.84
N ALA A 84 0.23 -4.46 -1.71
CA ALA A 84 1.42 -4.31 -2.56
C ALA A 84 1.09 -4.65 -4.02
N GLU A 85 0.39 -5.77 -4.26
CA GLU A 85 -0.05 -6.16 -5.60
C GLU A 85 -1.02 -5.11 -6.20
N GLY A 86 -2.03 -4.71 -5.41
CA GLY A 86 -3.00 -3.69 -5.81
C GLY A 86 -2.35 -2.33 -6.10
N MET A 87 -1.47 -1.85 -5.22
CA MET A 87 -0.80 -0.57 -5.39
C MET A 87 0.16 -0.56 -6.57
N GLY A 88 0.85 -1.67 -6.87
CA GLY A 88 1.67 -1.77 -8.08
C GLY A 88 0.84 -1.54 -9.33
N THR A 89 -0.35 -2.15 -9.40
CA THR A 89 -1.29 -1.95 -10.50
C THR A 89 -1.80 -0.50 -10.56
N VAL A 90 -2.18 0.07 -9.42
CA VAL A 90 -2.64 1.48 -9.33
C VAL A 90 -1.56 2.44 -9.80
N ILE A 91 -0.29 2.23 -9.40
CA ILE A 91 0.84 3.06 -9.84
C ILE A 91 0.97 3.04 -11.35
N VAL A 92 0.95 1.87 -11.99
CA VAL A 92 1.06 1.75 -13.46
C VAL A 92 -0.07 2.52 -14.15
N VAL A 93 -1.32 2.23 -13.78
CA VAL A 93 -2.50 2.78 -14.44
C VAL A 93 -2.59 4.29 -14.24
N ALA A 94 -2.52 4.76 -13.00
CA ALA A 94 -2.66 6.19 -12.73
C ALA A 94 -1.44 6.99 -13.22
N ALA A 95 -0.23 6.42 -13.26
CA ALA A 95 0.91 7.06 -13.92
C ALA A 95 0.70 7.16 -15.44
N MET A 96 0.15 6.14 -16.11
CA MET A 96 -0.20 6.21 -17.54
C MET A 96 -1.24 7.30 -17.82
N VAL A 97 -2.28 7.37 -16.99
CA VAL A 97 -3.31 8.42 -17.07
C VAL A 97 -2.68 9.79 -16.88
N ALA A 98 -1.86 9.97 -15.84
CA ALA A 98 -1.20 11.23 -15.56
C ALA A 98 -0.24 11.67 -16.68
N THR A 99 0.56 10.75 -17.23
CA THR A 99 1.52 11.05 -18.30
C THR A 99 0.86 11.36 -19.64
N THR A 100 -0.33 10.80 -19.87
CA THR A 100 -1.09 10.99 -21.11
C THR A 100 -1.96 12.25 -21.04
N LEU A 101 -2.68 12.47 -19.93
CA LEU A 101 -3.78 13.44 -19.87
C LEU A 101 -3.46 14.72 -19.07
N VAL A 102 -2.43 14.73 -18.23
CA VAL A 102 -2.05 15.92 -17.45
C VAL A 102 -1.04 16.75 -18.21
N GLU A 103 -1.50 17.88 -18.77
CA GLU A 103 -0.71 18.77 -19.62
C GLU A 103 0.37 19.53 -18.81
N ARG A 104 0.01 20.02 -17.62
CA ARG A 104 0.91 20.80 -16.76
C ARG A 104 2.03 19.93 -16.21
N ALA A 105 3.27 20.21 -16.64
CA ALA A 105 4.45 19.39 -16.31
C ALA A 105 4.72 19.27 -14.79
N GLY A 106 4.61 20.37 -14.04
CA GLY A 106 4.80 20.36 -12.59
C GLY A 106 3.77 19.51 -11.86
N LEU A 107 2.49 19.66 -12.21
CA LEU A 107 1.39 18.87 -11.63
C LEU A 107 1.52 17.38 -11.96
N ARG A 108 1.81 17.06 -13.23
CA ARG A 108 2.08 15.68 -13.67
C ARG A 108 3.20 15.05 -12.86
N ARG A 109 4.33 15.76 -12.70
CA ARG A 109 5.47 15.28 -11.91
C ARG A 109 5.10 15.06 -10.45
N ALA A 110 4.37 16.00 -9.84
CA ALA A 110 3.91 15.88 -8.47
C ALA A 110 3.02 14.65 -8.27
N ILE A 111 2.00 14.45 -9.13
CA ILE A 111 1.12 13.28 -9.08
C ILE A 111 1.93 11.99 -9.19
N VAL A 112 2.80 11.87 -10.19
CA VAL A 112 3.58 10.65 -10.42
C VAL A 112 4.50 10.36 -9.24
N VAL A 113 5.19 11.37 -8.69
CA VAL A 113 6.10 11.17 -7.55
C VAL A 113 5.34 10.78 -6.29
N LEU A 114 4.28 11.52 -5.94
CA LEU A 114 3.47 11.24 -4.76
C LEU A 114 2.84 9.85 -4.83
N LEU A 115 2.32 9.47 -6.01
CA LEU A 115 1.72 8.16 -6.21
C LEU A 115 2.77 7.04 -6.16
N THR A 116 3.92 7.22 -6.80
CA THR A 116 4.95 6.17 -6.87
C THR A 116 5.57 5.94 -5.49
N VAL A 117 5.98 7.01 -4.80
CA VAL A 117 6.60 6.91 -3.47
C VAL A 117 5.55 6.54 -2.41
N GLY A 118 4.42 7.25 -2.39
CA GLY A 118 3.33 6.97 -1.46
C GLY A 118 2.80 5.55 -1.63
N GLY A 119 2.50 5.15 -2.87
CA GLY A 119 1.89 3.86 -3.14
C GLY A 119 2.83 2.68 -2.95
N ALA A 120 4.13 2.86 -3.20
CA ALA A 120 5.10 1.78 -3.00
C ALA A 120 5.44 1.56 -1.52
N VAL A 121 5.49 2.64 -0.72
CA VAL A 121 5.89 2.54 0.69
C VAL A 121 4.69 2.24 1.60
N TYR A 122 3.48 2.68 1.24
CA TYR A 122 2.27 2.45 2.04
C TYR A 122 2.05 0.97 2.44
N PRO A 123 2.15 -0.03 1.53
CA PRO A 123 1.97 -1.43 1.89
C PRO A 123 3.01 -1.95 2.89
N VAL A 124 4.22 -1.37 2.91
CA VAL A 124 5.30 -1.76 3.84
C VAL A 124 4.90 -1.52 5.30
N GLY A 125 3.94 -0.62 5.57
CA GLY A 125 3.41 -0.41 6.91
C GLY A 125 2.77 -1.67 7.50
N TYR A 126 2.20 -2.54 6.66
CA TYR A 126 1.66 -3.82 7.11
C TYR A 126 2.76 -4.82 7.49
N LEU A 127 3.87 -4.86 6.73
CA LEU A 127 5.05 -5.66 7.12
C LEU A 127 5.66 -5.17 8.42
N LEU A 128 5.81 -3.85 8.55
CA LEU A 128 6.32 -3.23 9.77
C LEU A 128 5.43 -3.60 10.96
N TRP A 129 4.11 -3.45 10.83
CA TRP A 129 3.19 -3.82 11.89
C TRP A 129 3.29 -5.31 12.26
N SER A 130 3.21 -6.22 11.29
CA SER A 130 3.36 -7.66 11.51
C SER A 130 4.68 -8.02 12.18
N ALA A 131 5.78 -7.38 11.78
CA ALA A 131 7.11 -7.61 12.35
C ALA A 131 7.24 -7.07 13.78
N LEU A 132 6.55 -5.98 14.12
CA LEU A 132 6.60 -5.37 15.45
C LEU A 132 5.71 -6.09 16.47
N ILE A 133 4.60 -6.71 16.04
CA ILE A 133 3.65 -7.38 16.93
C ILE A 133 4.34 -8.31 17.93
N PRO A 134 5.21 -9.26 17.54
CA PRO A 134 5.84 -10.18 18.50
C PRO A 134 6.67 -9.51 19.60
N PHE A 135 7.19 -8.31 19.34
CA PHE A 135 8.13 -7.60 20.21
C PHE A 135 7.48 -6.50 21.05
N TYR A 136 6.49 -5.81 20.49
CA TYR A 136 5.92 -4.59 21.08
C TYR A 136 4.41 -4.69 21.30
N GLY A 137 3.78 -5.81 20.93
CA GLY A 137 2.34 -5.96 20.99
C GLY A 137 1.61 -5.26 19.83
N ILE A 138 0.30 -5.47 19.77
CA ILE A 138 -0.55 -5.05 18.65
C ILE A 138 -0.59 -3.52 18.54
N GLU A 139 -0.93 -2.84 19.63
CA GLU A 139 -1.23 -1.41 19.63
C GLU A 139 0.02 -0.54 19.44
N ALA A 140 1.12 -0.86 20.09
CA ALA A 140 2.36 -0.09 19.93
C ALA A 140 2.94 -0.29 18.51
N GLY A 141 2.92 -1.53 18.00
CA GLY A 141 3.32 -1.82 16.63
C GLY A 141 2.45 -1.08 15.60
N LYS A 142 1.13 -1.05 15.82
CA LYS A 142 0.18 -0.34 14.96
C LYS A 142 0.44 1.16 14.94
N ARG A 143 0.62 1.76 16.11
CA ARG A 143 0.93 3.20 16.23
C ARG A 143 2.21 3.56 15.50
N ALA A 144 3.25 2.73 15.59
CA ALA A 144 4.48 2.94 14.84
C ALA A 144 4.25 2.87 13.32
N ALA A 145 3.52 1.85 12.84
CA ALA A 145 3.18 1.73 11.43
C ALA A 145 2.32 2.88 10.91
N GLU A 146 1.37 3.37 11.71
CA GLU A 146 0.54 4.53 11.39
C GLU A 146 1.37 5.79 11.15
N TRP A 147 2.20 6.17 12.12
CA TRP A 147 2.94 7.43 12.08
C TRP A 147 4.12 7.40 11.12
N LEU A 148 4.83 6.27 11.05
CA LEU A 148 6.03 6.16 10.22
C LEU A 148 5.70 5.85 8.76
N VAL A 149 4.59 5.16 8.50
CA VAL A 149 4.29 4.63 7.16
C VAL A 149 2.90 5.02 6.65
N TRP A 150 1.81 4.56 7.28
CA TRP A 150 0.49 4.67 6.67
C TRP A 150 0.02 6.12 6.50
N MET A 151 0.17 6.98 7.51
CA MET A 151 -0.25 8.38 7.40
C MET A 151 0.55 9.15 6.34
N PRO A 152 1.90 9.18 6.36
CA PRO A 152 2.64 9.96 5.37
C PRO A 152 2.47 9.43 3.94
N PHE A 153 2.59 8.11 3.73
CA PHE A 153 2.62 7.53 2.39
C PHE A 153 1.23 7.20 1.84
N GLY A 154 0.31 6.75 2.70
CA GLY A 154 -1.10 6.63 2.35
C GLY A 154 -1.73 7.99 2.07
N GLY A 155 -1.43 8.99 2.90
CA GLY A 155 -1.83 10.38 2.66
C GLY A 155 -1.29 10.94 1.34
N ALA A 156 -0.01 10.72 1.03
CA ALA A 156 0.58 11.12 -0.25
C ALA A 156 -0.15 10.48 -1.46
N SER A 157 -0.50 9.20 -1.36
CA SER A 157 -1.25 8.49 -2.40
C SER A 157 -2.65 9.06 -2.60
N ILE A 158 -3.36 9.33 -1.50
CA ILE A 158 -4.69 9.96 -1.52
C ILE A 158 -4.63 11.33 -2.20
N VAL A 159 -3.66 12.16 -1.80
CA VAL A 159 -3.44 13.49 -2.42
C VAL A 159 -3.17 13.35 -3.91
N ALA A 160 -2.31 12.41 -4.33
CA ALA A 160 -2.00 12.19 -5.74
C ALA A 160 -3.25 11.84 -6.57
N VAL A 161 -4.11 10.94 -6.05
CA VAL A 161 -5.34 10.52 -6.74
C VAL A 161 -6.35 11.67 -6.82
N TRP A 162 -6.48 12.48 -5.76
CA TRP A 162 -7.34 13.67 -5.79
C TRP A 162 -6.83 14.72 -6.78
N LEU A 163 -5.52 14.96 -6.85
CA LEU A 163 -4.92 15.86 -7.83
C LEU A 163 -5.15 15.36 -9.26
N LEU A 164 -5.01 14.06 -9.50
CA LEU A 164 -5.29 13.45 -10.80
C LEU A 164 -6.77 13.61 -11.18
N THR A 165 -7.67 13.34 -10.24
CA THR A 165 -9.12 13.50 -10.42
C THR A 165 -9.49 14.94 -10.77
N ALA A 166 -8.94 15.92 -10.04
CA ALA A 166 -9.15 17.33 -10.30
C ALA A 166 -8.61 17.75 -11.68
N ALA A 167 -7.45 17.24 -12.10
CA ALA A 167 -6.87 17.52 -13.41
C ALA A 167 -7.76 16.98 -14.54
N LEU A 168 -8.29 15.76 -14.40
CA LEU A 168 -9.21 15.16 -15.37
C LEU A 168 -10.53 15.93 -15.44
N ALA A 169 -11.11 16.30 -14.29
CA ALA A 169 -12.32 17.11 -14.24
C ALA A 169 -12.13 18.47 -14.93
N ALA A 170 -11.02 19.16 -14.65
CA ALA A 170 -10.70 20.43 -15.29
C ALA A 170 -10.58 20.30 -16.82
N ARG A 171 -9.94 19.23 -17.30
CA ARG A 171 -9.83 18.93 -18.73
C ARG A 171 -11.19 18.69 -19.37
N LEU A 172 -12.07 17.91 -18.74
CA LEU A 172 -13.43 17.64 -19.23
C LEU A 172 -14.26 18.93 -19.29
N LEU A 173 -14.17 19.78 -18.28
CA LEU A 173 -14.85 21.08 -18.25
C LEU A 173 -14.34 22.03 -19.34
N ALA A 174 -13.02 22.06 -19.57
CA ALA A 174 -12.43 22.85 -20.65
C ALA A 174 -12.89 22.36 -22.04
N ALA A 175 -12.93 21.05 -22.26
CA ALA A 175 -13.42 20.46 -23.51
C ALA A 175 -14.89 20.81 -23.80
N ARG A 176 -15.75 20.76 -22.76
CA ARG A 176 -17.17 21.17 -22.86
C ARG A 176 -17.31 22.66 -23.20
N ARG A 177 -16.54 23.53 -22.55
CA ARG A 177 -16.54 24.98 -22.81
C ARG A 177 -16.07 25.33 -24.22
N ALA A 178 -15.16 24.54 -24.78
CA ALA A 178 -14.64 24.71 -26.13
C ALA A 178 -15.60 24.22 -27.24
N GLY A 179 -16.83 23.83 -26.91
CA GLY A 179 -17.84 23.39 -27.90
C GLY A 179 -17.51 22.06 -28.59
N ARG A 180 -16.55 21.27 -28.07
CA ARG A 180 -16.29 19.92 -28.58
C ARG A 180 -17.38 19.00 -28.05
N GLN A 181 -18.41 18.74 -28.84
CA GLN A 181 -19.35 17.67 -28.54
C GLN A 181 -18.61 16.32 -28.51
N PRO A 182 -18.92 15.42 -27.56
CA PRO A 182 -18.57 14.02 -27.72
C PRO A 182 -19.32 13.51 -28.95
N VAL A 183 -18.58 13.13 -29.99
CA VAL A 183 -19.17 12.43 -31.13
C VAL A 183 -19.72 11.12 -30.57
N ALA A 184 -21.04 10.96 -30.60
CA ALA A 184 -21.74 9.72 -30.26
C ALA A 184 -21.22 8.58 -31.15
N PRO A 185 -21.24 7.33 -30.67
CA PRO A 185 -20.66 6.16 -31.35
C PRO A 185 -21.22 5.94 -32.76
#